data_AF-A0A975FYX5-F1
#
_entry.id   AF-A0A975FYX5-F1
#
_cell.length_a   1.000
_cell.length_b   1.000
_cell.length_c   1.000
_cell.angle_alpha   90.00
_cell.angle_beta   90.00
_cell.angle_gamma   90.00
#
_symmetry.space_group_name_H-M   'P 1'
#
loop_
_entity.id
_entity.type
_entity.pdbx_description
1 polymer ?
#
loop_
_entity_poly.entity_id
_entity_poly.type
_entity_poly.pdbx_seq_one_letter_code
_entity_poly.pdbx_strand_id
1 'polypeptide(L)'
;MSGFSPTEAATEGIRLTRLRSRAVVIWGLAYFAFTILLGKLAELTLGPHFAETLAEFKRGDPDAFWPLTLRMWPFFAAAVPINLVFQAIFTCAVYRAVLDPENARNGYMRLGADEWRMVGLNLLVSLIWTVALFGVGLVGLLSAITLGVIGSPLTALLGLVLNLAAVAVAIWILVRLSLAGAITFSEKRIIVSKSWEVTRGRFWPLVWAYVLAFMLWAVLIVFVRMAVWVVLRLGEQLSGLNLSNPDPSSTDPLIFLIGLLSSAGTAVVLTCFSVILTAPSAEVYRELTLTPES
;
A
#
# COMPACT_ATOMS: atom_id res chain seq x y z
N MET A 1 -5.05 -26.63 -20.10
CA MET A 1 -5.50 -25.83 -18.94
C MET A 1 -4.65 -24.57 -18.90
N SER A 2 -5.20 -23.47 -19.41
CA SER A 2 -4.54 -22.16 -19.45
C SER A 2 -4.13 -21.73 -18.04
N GLY A 3 -2.82 -21.64 -17.83
CA GLY A 3 -2.23 -20.96 -16.69
C GLY A 3 -1.89 -19.54 -17.10
N PHE A 4 -2.10 -18.57 -16.21
CA PHE A 4 -1.59 -17.22 -16.43
C PHE A 4 -0.08 -17.20 -16.23
N SER A 5 0.63 -16.30 -16.90
CA SER A 5 2.08 -16.14 -16.73
C SER A 5 2.38 -15.19 -15.55
N PRO A 6 3.05 -15.65 -14.47
CA PRO A 6 3.35 -14.77 -13.33
C PRO A 6 4.22 -13.57 -13.68
N THR A 7 5.08 -13.69 -14.69
CA THR A 7 5.96 -12.61 -15.16
C THR A 7 5.19 -11.57 -15.97
N GLU A 8 4.24 -11.99 -16.80
CA GLU A 8 3.37 -11.06 -17.56
C GLU A 8 2.49 -10.27 -16.58
N ALA A 9 1.84 -10.96 -15.65
CA ALA A 9 1.06 -10.33 -14.59
C ALA A 9 1.89 -9.34 -13.74
N ALA A 10 3.13 -9.70 -13.38
CA ALA A 10 4.01 -8.84 -12.59
C ALA A 10 4.48 -7.59 -13.34
N THR A 11 4.68 -7.69 -14.66
CA THR A 11 5.19 -6.59 -15.49
C THR A 11 4.08 -5.66 -15.98
N GLU A 12 2.81 -6.05 -15.88
CA GLU A 12 1.68 -5.24 -16.34
C GLU A 12 1.64 -3.87 -15.65
N GLY A 13 2.00 -3.76 -14.37
CA GLY A 13 2.11 -2.47 -13.68
C GLY A 13 3.15 -1.54 -14.31
N ILE A 14 4.30 -2.08 -14.72
CA ILE A 14 5.36 -1.32 -15.41
C ILE A 14 4.91 -0.96 -16.83
N ARG A 15 4.25 -1.89 -17.50
CA ARG A 15 3.70 -1.65 -18.84
C ARG A 15 2.66 -0.53 -18.79
N LEU A 16 1.76 -0.54 -17.81
CA LEU A 16 0.75 0.49 -17.61
C LEU A 16 1.37 1.86 -17.36
N THR A 17 2.43 1.93 -16.53
CA THR A 17 3.12 3.20 -16.27
C THR A 17 3.78 3.80 -17.52
N ARG A 18 4.25 2.95 -18.45
CA ARG A 18 4.82 3.39 -19.73
C ARG A 18 3.74 3.74 -20.77
N LEU A 19 2.74 2.87 -20.95
CA LEU A 19 1.70 3.02 -21.97
C LEU A 19 0.71 4.14 -21.65
N ARG A 20 0.46 4.39 -20.37
CA ARG A 20 -0.53 5.37 -19.89
C ARG A 20 0.12 6.45 -19.03
N SER A 21 1.27 6.96 -19.46
CA SER A 21 2.05 7.99 -18.73
C SER A 21 1.22 9.21 -18.31
N ARG A 22 0.30 9.68 -19.17
CA ARG A 22 -0.61 10.79 -18.83
C ARG A 22 -1.54 10.45 -17.65
N ALA A 23 -2.07 9.24 -17.59
CA ALA A 23 -2.91 8.80 -16.48
C ALA A 23 -2.08 8.72 -15.20
N VAL A 24 -0.86 8.19 -15.27
CA VAL A 24 0.07 8.13 -14.13
C VAL A 24 0.44 9.50 -13.60
N VAL A 25 0.60 10.52 -14.46
CA VAL A 25 0.83 11.90 -13.99
C VAL A 25 -0.39 12.41 -13.21
N ILE A 26 -1.61 12.20 -13.70
CA ILE A 26 -2.84 12.58 -12.99
C ILE A 26 -2.93 11.84 -11.64
N TRP A 27 -2.61 10.55 -11.63
CA TRP A 27 -2.58 9.73 -10.42
C TRP A 27 -1.54 10.20 -9.42
N GLY A 28 -0.34 10.56 -9.89
CA GLY A 28 0.74 11.13 -9.09
C GLY A 28 0.34 12.46 -8.46
N LEU A 29 -0.32 13.34 -9.22
CA LEU A 29 -0.86 14.59 -8.71
C LEU A 29 -1.97 14.35 -7.66
N ALA A 30 -2.85 13.37 -7.89
CA ALA A 30 -3.88 13.00 -6.93
C ALA A 30 -3.28 12.44 -5.63
N TYR A 31 -2.28 11.56 -5.72
CA TYR A 31 -1.54 11.04 -4.55
C TYR A 31 -0.79 12.14 -3.82
N PHE A 32 -0.23 13.10 -4.55
CA PHE A 32 0.45 14.24 -3.97
C PHE A 32 -0.54 15.10 -3.18
N ALA A 33 -1.65 15.49 -3.79
CA ALA A 33 -2.73 16.22 -3.11
C ALA A 33 -3.23 15.45 -1.87
N PHE A 34 -3.40 14.13 -1.98
CA PHE A 34 -3.78 13.27 -0.88
C PHE A 34 -2.74 13.24 0.25
N THR A 35 -1.44 13.20 -0.05
CA THR A 35 -0.39 13.25 0.98
C THR A 35 -0.34 14.60 1.70
N ILE A 36 -0.55 15.70 0.98
CA ILE A 36 -0.66 17.05 1.58
C ILE A 36 -1.91 17.14 2.46
N LEU A 37 -3.04 16.61 2.00
CA LEU A 37 -4.29 16.54 2.76
C LEU A 37 -4.09 15.78 4.08
N LEU A 38 -3.46 14.59 4.04
CA LEU A 38 -3.20 13.82 5.25
C LEU A 38 -2.21 14.53 6.19
N GLY A 39 -1.17 15.18 5.65
CA GLY A 39 -0.24 15.98 6.44
C GLY A 39 -0.94 17.12 7.18
N LYS A 40 -1.81 17.87 6.48
CA LYS A 40 -2.59 18.97 7.07
C LYS A 40 -3.64 18.47 8.05
N LEU A 41 -4.23 17.31 7.81
CA LEU A 41 -5.14 16.66 8.75
C LEU A 41 -4.40 16.26 10.04
N ALA A 42 -3.17 15.74 9.94
CA ALA A 42 -2.36 15.41 11.11
C ALA A 42 -1.99 16.68 11.90
N GLU A 43 -1.59 17.75 11.22
CA GLU A 43 -1.32 19.05 11.85
C GLU A 43 -2.57 19.62 12.55
N LEU A 44 -3.75 19.53 11.91
CA LEU A 44 -5.01 20.02 12.47
C LEU A 44 -5.46 19.24 13.72
N THR A 45 -5.32 17.91 13.68
CA THR A 45 -5.81 17.03 14.76
C THR A 45 -4.84 16.92 15.94
N LEU A 46 -3.54 16.98 15.69
CA LEU A 46 -2.50 16.96 16.73
C LEU A 46 -2.15 18.36 17.23
N GLY A 47 -2.38 19.41 16.42
CA GLY A 47 -2.14 20.80 16.81
C GLY A 47 -0.70 21.05 17.31
N PRO A 48 -0.51 21.69 18.49
CA PRO A 48 0.82 22.03 19.01
C PRO A 48 1.68 20.79 19.31
N HIS A 49 1.03 19.66 19.51
CA HIS A 49 1.63 18.39 19.85
C HIS A 49 2.21 17.64 18.63
N PHE A 50 1.99 18.12 17.41
CA PHE A 50 2.40 17.43 16.18
C PHE A 50 3.90 17.09 16.14
N ALA A 51 4.77 18.06 16.39
CA ALA A 51 6.23 17.86 16.31
C ALA A 51 6.74 16.85 17.34
N GLU A 52 6.25 16.94 18.58
CA GLU A 52 6.57 16.00 19.65
C GLU A 52 6.08 14.58 19.34
N THR A 53 4.83 14.45 18.90
CA THR A 53 4.24 13.16 18.49
C THR A 53 5.04 12.53 17.38
N LEU A 54 5.46 13.32 16.38
CA LEU A 54 6.27 12.83 15.28
C LEU A 54 7.66 12.39 15.74
N ALA A 55 8.29 13.14 16.65
CA ALA A 55 9.59 12.79 17.22
C ALA A 55 9.51 11.51 18.07
N GLU A 56 8.44 11.36 18.86
CA GLU A 56 8.17 10.17 19.67
C GLU A 56 7.88 8.94 18.81
N PHE A 57 7.06 9.09 17.76
CA PHE A 57 6.82 8.04 16.78
C PHE A 57 8.13 7.56 16.11
N LYS A 58 9.03 8.49 15.76
CA LYS A 58 10.33 8.16 15.16
C LYS A 58 11.28 7.45 16.12
N ARG A 59 11.18 7.68 17.43
CA ARG A 59 11.99 6.99 18.44
C ARG A 59 11.62 5.50 18.54
N GLY A 60 10.38 5.14 18.24
CA GLY A 60 9.95 3.74 18.21
C GLY A 60 10.00 3.06 19.59
N ASP A 61 9.80 3.83 20.66
CA ASP A 61 9.80 3.33 22.03
C ASP A 61 8.60 2.40 22.26
N PRO A 62 8.80 1.11 22.58
CA PRO A 62 7.71 0.17 22.80
C PRO A 62 6.76 0.60 23.92
N ASP A 63 7.27 1.25 24.96
CA ASP A 63 6.47 1.65 26.13
C ASP A 63 5.57 2.85 25.81
N ALA A 64 5.97 3.68 24.85
CA ALA A 64 5.19 4.81 24.36
C ALA A 64 4.10 4.41 23.35
N PHE A 65 4.07 3.16 22.88
CA PHE A 65 3.17 2.72 21.81
C PHE A 65 1.70 3.02 22.09
N TRP A 66 1.19 2.61 23.26
CA TRP A 66 -0.22 2.78 23.59
C TRP A 66 -0.61 4.24 23.84
N PRO A 67 0.11 5.02 24.67
CA PRO A 67 -0.14 6.44 24.82
C PRO A 67 -0.09 7.21 23.49
N LEU A 68 0.91 6.93 22.65
CA LEU A 68 1.07 7.57 21.35
C LEU A 68 -0.10 7.25 20.41
N THR A 69 -0.54 5.99 20.38
CA THR A 69 -1.69 5.56 19.57
C THR A 69 -2.96 6.28 19.98
N LEU A 70 -3.23 6.41 21.28
CA LEU A 70 -4.39 7.14 21.79
C LEU A 70 -4.33 8.63 21.45
N ARG A 71 -3.15 9.25 21.54
CA ARG A 71 -2.92 10.65 21.13
C ARG A 71 -3.17 10.86 19.64
N MET A 72 -2.83 9.89 18.80
CA MET A 72 -3.06 9.92 17.36
C MET A 72 -4.47 9.46 16.95
N TRP A 73 -5.31 9.01 17.89
CA TRP A 73 -6.64 8.49 17.59
C TRP A 73 -7.52 9.48 16.78
N PRO A 74 -7.59 10.79 17.09
CA PRO A 74 -8.38 11.72 16.29
C PRO A 74 -7.91 11.81 14.83
N PHE A 75 -6.59 11.76 14.61
CA PHE A 75 -6.02 11.69 13.28
C PHE A 75 -6.47 10.42 12.55
N PHE A 76 -6.32 9.25 13.17
CA PHE A 76 -6.71 7.98 12.55
C PHE A 76 -8.21 7.89 12.26
N ALA A 77 -9.05 8.35 13.20
CA ALA A 77 -10.50 8.36 13.03
C ALA A 77 -10.95 9.17 11.80
N ALA A 78 -10.26 10.27 11.48
CA ALA A 78 -10.52 11.06 10.28
C ALA A 78 -9.79 10.52 9.03
N ALA A 79 -8.53 10.11 9.16
CA ALA A 79 -7.69 9.70 8.05
C ALA A 79 -8.12 8.36 7.44
N VAL A 80 -8.59 7.41 8.25
CA VAL A 80 -8.97 6.07 7.78
C VAL A 80 -10.12 6.12 6.76
N PRO A 81 -11.27 6.77 7.02
CA PRO A 81 -12.34 6.91 6.03
C PRO A 81 -11.88 7.60 4.75
N ILE A 82 -11.10 8.69 4.86
CA ILE A 82 -10.58 9.44 3.71
C ILE A 82 -9.65 8.54 2.88
N ASN A 83 -8.78 7.77 3.53
CA ASN A 83 -7.90 6.82 2.87
C ASN A 83 -8.69 5.70 2.18
N LEU A 84 -9.73 5.14 2.81
CA LEU A 84 -10.56 4.11 2.19
C LEU A 84 -11.22 4.59 0.89
N VAL A 85 -11.76 5.80 0.90
CA VAL A 85 -12.36 6.43 -0.30
C VAL A 85 -11.30 6.68 -1.37
N PHE A 86 -10.15 7.26 -1.00
CA PHE A 86 -9.08 7.52 -1.94
C PHE A 86 -8.55 6.24 -2.59
N GLN A 87 -8.27 5.20 -1.79
CA GLN A 87 -7.82 3.90 -2.27
C GLN A 87 -8.86 3.26 -3.19
N ALA A 88 -10.15 3.33 -2.85
CA ALA A 88 -11.21 2.81 -3.72
C ALA A 88 -11.23 3.47 -5.10
N ILE A 89 -11.16 4.80 -5.15
CA ILE A 89 -11.11 5.56 -6.42
C ILE A 89 -9.86 5.17 -7.22
N PHE A 90 -8.72 5.08 -6.55
CA PHE A 90 -7.45 4.76 -7.17
C PHE A 90 -7.44 3.34 -7.75
N THR A 91 -7.84 2.35 -6.96
CA THR A 91 -7.94 0.95 -7.38
C THR A 91 -8.90 0.80 -8.56
N CYS A 92 -10.07 1.44 -8.53
CA CYS A 92 -10.99 1.48 -9.66
C CYS A 92 -10.37 2.12 -10.91
N ALA A 93 -9.57 3.19 -10.76
CA ALA A 93 -8.88 3.82 -11.90
C ALA A 93 -7.85 2.88 -12.54
N VAL A 94 -7.08 2.14 -11.72
CA VAL A 94 -6.13 1.12 -12.22
C VAL A 94 -6.86 -0.02 -12.93
N TYR A 95 -7.93 -0.55 -12.33
CA TYR A 95 -8.72 -1.62 -12.93
C TYR A 95 -9.37 -1.21 -14.24
N ARG A 96 -9.89 0.01 -14.32
CA ARG A 96 -10.43 0.56 -15.56
C ARG A 96 -9.35 0.69 -16.63
N ALA A 97 -8.15 1.14 -16.27
CA ALA A 97 -7.06 1.26 -17.23
C ALA A 97 -6.59 -0.08 -17.81
N VAL A 98 -6.77 -1.19 -17.08
CA VAL A 98 -6.40 -2.57 -17.51
C VAL A 98 -7.57 -3.30 -18.20
N LEU A 99 -8.78 -3.20 -17.66
CA LEU A 99 -9.95 -3.98 -18.08
C LEU A 99 -10.88 -3.23 -19.06
N ASP A 100 -10.89 -1.89 -19.02
CA ASP A 100 -11.70 -1.03 -19.91
C ASP A 100 -10.84 0.14 -20.45
N PRO A 101 -9.81 -0.17 -21.26
CA PRO A 101 -8.80 0.81 -21.67
C PRO A 101 -9.37 1.92 -22.57
N GLU A 102 -10.50 1.69 -23.24
CA GLU A 102 -11.13 2.63 -24.17
C GLU A 102 -11.78 3.82 -23.45
N ASN A 103 -12.14 3.66 -22.18
CA ASN A 103 -12.88 4.66 -21.40
C ASN A 103 -11.95 5.64 -20.63
N ALA A 104 -11.02 6.28 -21.34
CA ALA A 104 -9.87 7.01 -20.78
C ALA A 104 -10.13 8.43 -20.24
N ARG A 105 -11.35 8.75 -19.78
CA ARG A 105 -11.68 10.12 -19.31
C ARG A 105 -11.06 10.42 -17.94
N ASN A 106 -10.49 11.62 -17.76
CA ASN A 106 -9.93 12.14 -16.50
C ASN A 106 -8.87 11.23 -15.84
N GLY A 107 -8.03 10.56 -16.64
CA GLY A 107 -7.07 9.59 -16.10
C GLY A 107 -7.76 8.41 -15.41
N TYR A 108 -8.96 8.03 -15.85
CA TYR A 108 -9.76 6.92 -15.29
C TYR A 108 -10.31 7.16 -13.87
N MET A 109 -10.09 8.32 -13.24
CA MET A 109 -10.64 8.63 -11.90
C MET A 109 -12.05 9.22 -12.01
N ARG A 110 -13.02 8.60 -11.32
CA ARG A 110 -14.43 9.01 -11.28
C ARG A 110 -15.00 8.72 -9.90
N LEU A 111 -16.09 9.39 -9.55
CA LEU A 111 -16.92 9.05 -8.41
C LEU A 111 -18.22 8.47 -8.91
N GLY A 112 -18.51 7.23 -8.53
CA GLY A 112 -19.68 6.51 -9.00
C GLY A 112 -20.00 5.32 -8.10
N ALA A 113 -21.00 4.54 -8.53
CA ALA A 113 -21.45 3.38 -7.79
C ALA A 113 -20.37 2.30 -7.69
N ASP A 114 -19.46 2.21 -8.66
CA ASP A 114 -18.37 1.22 -8.67
C ASP A 114 -17.33 1.55 -7.60
N GLU A 115 -16.99 2.83 -7.42
CA GLU A 115 -16.09 3.28 -6.36
C GLU A 115 -16.68 3.07 -4.96
N TRP A 116 -17.98 3.29 -4.77
CA TRP A 116 -18.63 2.99 -3.47
C TRP A 116 -18.67 1.49 -3.16
N ARG A 117 -18.84 0.63 -4.17
CA ARG A 117 -18.70 -0.83 -3.99
C ARG A 117 -17.28 -1.20 -3.59
N MET A 118 -16.28 -0.54 -4.18
CA MET A 118 -14.88 -0.74 -3.83
C MET A 118 -14.56 -0.23 -2.42
N VAL A 119 -15.19 0.86 -1.95
CA VAL A 119 -15.10 1.28 -0.54
C VAL A 119 -15.65 0.19 0.38
N GLY A 120 -16.83 -0.37 0.07
CA GLY A 120 -17.42 -1.46 0.83
C GLY A 120 -16.53 -2.71 0.87
N LEU A 121 -15.93 -3.07 -0.28
CA LEU A 121 -14.96 -4.17 -0.35
C LEU A 121 -13.70 -3.87 0.47
N ASN A 122 -13.11 -2.68 0.32
CA ASN A 122 -11.92 -2.28 1.07
C ASN A 122 -12.17 -2.31 2.58
N LEU A 123 -13.36 -1.88 3.02
CA LEU A 123 -13.76 -1.97 4.43
C LEU A 123 -13.86 -3.43 4.90
N LEU A 124 -14.48 -4.30 4.10
CA LEU A 124 -14.60 -5.72 4.41
C LEU A 124 -13.23 -6.41 4.47
N VAL A 125 -12.36 -6.17 3.49
CA VAL A 125 -10.99 -6.70 3.45
C VAL A 125 -10.15 -6.13 4.59
N SER A 126 -10.29 -4.84 4.90
CA SER A 126 -9.63 -4.22 6.05
C SER A 126 -10.06 -4.87 7.36
N LEU A 127 -11.35 -5.18 7.53
CA LEU A 127 -11.84 -5.84 8.74
C LEU A 127 -11.27 -7.27 8.86
N ILE A 128 -11.27 -8.04 7.77
CA ILE A 128 -10.64 -9.36 7.73
C ILE A 128 -9.15 -9.26 8.10
N TRP A 129 -8.47 -8.23 7.59
CA TRP A 129 -7.05 -8.00 7.88
C TRP A 129 -6.81 -7.62 9.34
N THR A 130 -7.64 -6.75 9.92
CA THR A 130 -7.58 -6.41 11.35
C THR A 130 -7.77 -7.65 12.22
N VAL A 131 -8.73 -8.51 11.90
CA VAL A 131 -8.94 -9.78 12.62
C VAL A 131 -7.75 -10.72 12.47
N ALA A 132 -7.18 -10.84 11.26
CA ALA A 132 -6.00 -11.67 11.02
C ALA A 132 -4.78 -11.18 11.81
N LEU A 133 -4.48 -9.88 11.76
CA LEU A 133 -3.39 -9.27 12.52
C LEU A 133 -3.58 -9.36 14.02
N PHE A 134 -4.81 -9.18 14.50
CA PHE A 134 -5.14 -9.38 15.91
C PHE A 134 -4.87 -10.83 16.33
N GLY A 135 -5.25 -11.81 15.50
CA GLY A 135 -4.93 -13.22 15.73
C GLY A 135 -3.43 -13.48 15.79
N VAL A 136 -2.65 -12.92 14.86
CA VAL A 136 -1.17 -13.02 14.87
C VAL A 136 -0.59 -12.39 16.14
N GLY A 137 -1.05 -11.20 16.52
CA GLY A 137 -0.61 -10.50 17.73
C GLY A 137 -0.94 -11.26 19.01
N LEU A 138 -2.12 -11.89 19.07
CA LEU A 138 -2.53 -12.74 20.18
C LEU A 138 -1.63 -13.98 20.30
N VAL A 139 -1.32 -14.65 19.18
CA VAL A 139 -0.36 -15.77 19.15
C VAL A 139 1.02 -15.32 19.61
N GLY A 140 1.46 -14.13 19.18
CA GLY A 140 2.72 -13.51 19.61
C GLY A 140 2.76 -13.26 21.12
N LEU A 141 1.71 -12.66 21.67
CA LEU A 141 1.59 -12.38 23.10
C LEU A 141 1.61 -13.68 23.93
N LEU A 142 0.82 -14.68 23.55
CA LEU A 142 0.77 -15.97 24.24
C LEU A 142 2.13 -16.69 24.19
N SER A 143 2.82 -16.60 23.06
CA SER A 143 4.17 -17.14 22.90
C SER A 143 5.17 -16.45 23.83
N ALA A 144 5.10 -15.12 23.95
CA ALA A 144 5.97 -14.32 24.82
C ALA A 144 5.72 -14.61 26.31
N ILE A 145 4.47 -14.75 26.74
CA ILE A 145 4.11 -15.12 28.11
C ILE A 145 4.67 -16.51 28.44
N THR A 146 4.47 -17.49 27.56
CA THR A 146 4.94 -18.87 27.77
C THR A 146 6.47 -18.92 27.91
N LEU A 147 7.17 -18.13 27.09
CA LEU A 147 8.60 -17.92 27.17
C LEU A 147 9.06 -17.34 28.50
N GLY A 148 8.38 -16.29 28.98
CA GLY A 148 8.71 -15.63 30.25
C GLY A 148 8.47 -16.50 31.49
N VAL A 149 7.52 -17.44 31.43
CA VAL A 149 7.18 -18.33 32.55
C VAL A 149 8.04 -19.59 32.58
N ILE A 150 8.30 -20.22 31.42
CA ILE A 150 8.99 -21.52 31.36
C ILE A 150 10.50 -21.36 31.10
N GLY A 151 10.92 -20.34 30.34
CA GLY A 151 12.32 -20.03 30.09
C GLY A 151 13.12 -21.08 29.29
N SER A 152 12.45 -22.01 28.59
CA SER A 152 13.12 -23.11 27.88
C SER A 152 13.42 -22.78 26.41
N PRO A 153 14.59 -23.17 25.86
CA PRO A 153 14.88 -23.04 24.42
C PRO A 153 13.82 -23.69 23.53
N LEU A 154 13.19 -24.78 23.98
CA LEU A 154 12.10 -25.44 23.26
C LEU A 154 10.85 -24.56 23.18
N THR A 155 10.52 -23.82 24.25
CA THR A 155 9.39 -22.88 24.24
C THR A 155 9.65 -21.68 23.31
N ALA A 156 10.91 -21.28 23.16
CA ALA A 156 11.28 -20.22 22.21
C ALA A 156 11.06 -20.65 20.77
N LEU A 157 11.52 -21.86 20.45
CA LEU A 157 11.37 -22.43 19.11
C LEU A 157 9.89 -22.65 18.75
N LEU A 158 9.09 -23.17 19.69
CA LEU A 158 7.65 -23.32 19.50
C LEU A 158 6.94 -21.96 19.28
N GLY A 159 7.28 -20.95 20.09
CA GLY A 159 6.75 -19.60 19.91
C GLY A 159 7.07 -19.02 18.54
N LEU A 160 8.30 -19.18 18.07
CA LEU A 160 8.72 -18.75 16.73
C LEU A 160 7.92 -19.47 15.64
N VAL A 161 7.80 -20.80 15.70
CA VAL A 161 7.06 -21.60 14.71
C VAL A 161 5.58 -21.21 14.67
N LEU A 162 4.95 -20.99 15.83
CA LEU A 162 3.56 -20.55 15.91
C LEU A 162 3.35 -19.16 15.29
N ASN A 163 4.26 -18.22 15.56
CA ASN A 163 4.20 -16.88 14.96
C ASN A 163 4.38 -16.94 13.44
N LEU A 164 5.35 -17.72 12.95
CA LEU A 164 5.57 -17.91 11.51
C LEU A 164 4.34 -18.56 10.85
N ALA A 165 3.73 -19.55 11.50
CA ALA A 165 2.50 -20.17 11.01
C ALA A 165 1.34 -19.16 10.96
N ALA A 166 1.18 -18.32 11.98
CA ALA A 166 0.15 -17.29 12.01
C ALA A 166 0.33 -16.27 10.87
N VAL A 167 1.57 -15.82 10.64
CA VAL A 167 1.91 -14.93 9.52
C VAL A 167 1.65 -15.61 8.17
N ALA A 168 2.02 -16.89 8.02
CA ALA A 168 1.78 -17.65 6.81
C ALA A 168 0.27 -17.79 6.50
N VAL A 169 -0.57 -18.00 7.52
CA VAL A 169 -2.02 -18.02 7.37
C VAL A 169 -2.55 -16.65 6.94
N ALA A 170 -2.05 -15.56 7.53
CA ALA A 170 -2.44 -14.20 7.14
C ALA A 170 -2.09 -13.90 5.67
N ILE A 171 -0.88 -14.25 5.24
CA ILE A 171 -0.45 -14.14 3.84
C ILE A 171 -1.32 -15.00 2.92
N TRP A 172 -1.65 -16.21 3.35
CA TRP A 172 -2.50 -17.12 2.59
C TRP A 172 -3.90 -16.52 2.34
N ILE A 173 -4.50 -15.90 3.36
CA ILE A 173 -5.78 -15.19 3.22
C ILE A 173 -5.65 -14.01 2.25
N LEU A 174 -4.58 -13.20 2.34
CA LEU A 174 -4.37 -12.06 1.45
C LEU A 174 -4.30 -12.47 -0.03
N VAL A 175 -3.50 -13.49 -0.34
CA VAL A 175 -3.33 -13.95 -1.73
C VAL A 175 -4.66 -14.46 -2.27
N ARG A 176 -5.46 -15.13 -1.45
CA ARG A 176 -6.81 -15.62 -1.81
C ARG A 176 -7.80 -14.48 -2.08
N LEU A 177 -7.68 -13.39 -1.34
CA LEU A 177 -8.54 -12.21 -1.48
C LEU A 177 -8.02 -11.22 -2.54
N SER A 178 -6.83 -11.44 -3.08
CA SER A 178 -6.18 -10.49 -3.98
C SER A 178 -6.96 -10.23 -5.29
N LEU A 179 -7.76 -11.19 -5.76
CA LEU A 179 -8.62 -11.02 -6.94
C LEU A 179 -10.00 -10.43 -6.62
N ALA A 180 -10.38 -10.30 -5.35
CA ALA A 180 -11.71 -9.84 -4.96
C ALA A 180 -11.99 -8.41 -5.47
N GLY A 181 -10.96 -7.56 -5.54
CA GLY A 181 -11.04 -6.23 -6.12
C GLY A 181 -11.42 -6.26 -7.60
N ALA A 182 -10.63 -6.97 -8.40
CA ALA A 182 -10.84 -7.07 -9.86
C ALA A 182 -12.22 -7.68 -10.19
N ILE A 183 -12.62 -8.73 -9.47
CA ILE A 183 -13.94 -9.37 -9.61
C ILE A 183 -15.07 -8.38 -9.27
N THR A 184 -14.96 -7.69 -8.14
CA THR A 184 -16.00 -6.74 -7.69
C THR A 184 -16.18 -5.59 -8.66
N PHE A 185 -15.07 -5.11 -9.24
CA PHE A 185 -15.09 -4.07 -10.26
C PHE A 185 -15.77 -4.54 -11.56
N SER A 186 -15.38 -5.71 -12.06
CA SER A 186 -15.92 -6.29 -13.30
C SER A 186 -17.41 -6.64 -13.17
N GLU A 187 -17.79 -7.30 -12.08
CA GLU A 187 -19.17 -7.82 -11.88
C GLU A 187 -20.12 -6.78 -11.27
N LYS A 188 -19.61 -5.61 -10.88
CA LYS A 188 -20.38 -4.52 -10.25
C LYS A 188 -21.18 -4.98 -9.02
N ARG A 189 -20.66 -5.99 -8.31
CA ARG A 189 -21.23 -6.60 -7.10
C ARG A 189 -20.10 -7.00 -6.16
N ILE A 190 -20.26 -6.78 -4.86
CA ILE A 190 -19.27 -7.18 -3.86
C ILE A 190 -19.34 -8.70 -3.69
N ILE A 191 -18.37 -9.41 -4.27
CA ILE A 191 -18.34 -10.88 -4.25
C ILE A 191 -16.93 -11.34 -3.84
N VAL A 192 -16.80 -11.75 -2.58
CA VAL A 192 -15.53 -12.25 -2.04
C VAL A 192 -15.37 -13.75 -2.23
N SER A 193 -16.48 -14.51 -2.17
CA SER A 193 -16.47 -15.97 -2.31
C SER A 193 -15.91 -16.44 -3.66
N LYS A 194 -16.25 -15.74 -4.75
CA LYS A 194 -15.77 -16.07 -6.09
C LYS A 194 -14.25 -15.90 -6.23
N SER A 195 -13.65 -14.93 -5.53
CA SER A 195 -12.19 -14.82 -5.44
C SER A 195 -11.56 -16.09 -4.90
N TRP A 196 -12.22 -16.73 -3.93
CA TRP A 196 -11.76 -17.97 -3.33
C TRP A 196 -11.74 -19.14 -4.32
N GLU A 197 -12.76 -19.23 -5.16
CA GLU A 197 -12.90 -20.27 -6.20
C GLU A 197 -11.86 -20.08 -7.30
N VAL A 198 -11.72 -18.85 -7.82
CA VAL A 198 -10.80 -18.53 -8.93
C VAL A 198 -9.33 -18.71 -8.53
N THR A 199 -8.98 -18.43 -7.27
CA THR A 199 -7.61 -18.62 -6.75
C THR A 199 -7.29 -20.08 -6.37
N ARG A 200 -8.27 -21.00 -6.40
CA ARG A 200 -8.08 -22.38 -5.96
C ARG A 200 -7.14 -23.13 -6.89
N GLY A 201 -6.10 -23.74 -6.33
CA GLY A 201 -5.07 -24.47 -7.07
C GLY A 201 -3.98 -23.59 -7.70
N ARG A 202 -4.06 -22.25 -7.57
CA ARG A 202 -3.13 -21.29 -8.20
C ARG A 202 -2.41 -20.39 -7.20
N PHE A 203 -2.27 -20.85 -5.95
CA PHE A 203 -1.64 -20.09 -4.88
C PHE A 203 -0.20 -19.68 -5.22
N TRP A 204 0.66 -20.63 -5.61
CA TRP A 204 2.06 -20.37 -5.89
C TRP A 204 2.30 -19.42 -7.08
N PRO A 205 1.64 -19.62 -8.25
CA PRO A 205 1.71 -18.63 -9.34
C PRO A 205 1.33 -17.22 -8.91
N LEU A 206 0.26 -17.07 -8.10
CA LEU A 206 -0.18 -15.77 -7.59
C LEU A 206 0.86 -15.15 -6.66
N VAL A 207 1.38 -15.92 -5.70
CA VAL A 207 2.46 -15.48 -4.81
C VAL A 207 3.64 -14.99 -5.64
N TRP A 208 4.09 -15.77 -6.63
CA TRP A 208 5.21 -15.37 -7.47
C TRP A 208 4.93 -14.13 -8.30
N ALA A 209 3.72 -13.93 -8.82
CA ALA A 209 3.36 -12.71 -9.53
C ALA A 209 3.49 -11.48 -8.63
N TYR A 210 2.98 -11.54 -7.38
CA TYR A 210 3.11 -10.43 -6.43
C TYR A 210 4.54 -10.23 -5.94
N VAL A 211 5.29 -11.31 -5.67
CA VAL A 211 6.70 -11.23 -5.26
C VAL A 211 7.55 -10.61 -6.37
N LEU A 212 7.35 -11.02 -7.62
CA LEU A 212 8.04 -10.42 -8.77
C LEU A 212 7.67 -8.95 -8.96
N ALA A 213 6.37 -8.61 -8.87
CA ALA A 213 5.92 -7.22 -8.95
C ALA A 213 6.57 -6.37 -7.85
N PHE A 214 6.59 -6.88 -6.62
CA PHE A 214 7.22 -6.22 -5.49
C PHE A 214 8.74 -6.08 -5.67
N MET A 215 9.44 -7.12 -6.13
CA MET A 215 10.88 -7.05 -6.41
C MET A 215 11.20 -6.02 -7.49
N LEU A 216 10.43 -5.98 -8.57
CA LEU A 216 10.62 -4.99 -9.64
C LEU A 216 10.41 -3.56 -9.13
N TRP A 217 9.38 -3.34 -8.31
CA TRP A 217 9.18 -2.07 -7.64
C TRP A 217 10.32 -1.74 -6.67
N ALA A 218 10.76 -2.70 -5.86
CA ALA A 218 11.82 -2.55 -4.87
C ALA A 218 13.15 -2.12 -5.52
N VAL A 219 13.51 -2.76 -6.63
CA VAL A 219 14.69 -2.37 -7.42
C VAL A 219 14.53 -0.95 -7.94
N LEU A 220 13.41 -0.64 -8.60
CA LEU A 220 13.15 0.70 -9.13
C LEU A 220 13.25 1.78 -8.04
N ILE A 221 12.65 1.55 -6.87
CA ILE A 221 12.64 2.55 -5.80
C ILE A 221 14.02 2.74 -5.17
N VAL A 222 14.80 1.67 -5.00
CA VAL A 222 16.17 1.79 -4.47
C VAL A 222 17.01 2.64 -5.41
N PHE A 223 16.94 2.41 -6.73
CA PHE A 223 17.68 3.23 -7.71
C PHE A 223 17.23 4.70 -7.69
N VAL A 224 15.92 4.96 -7.68
CA VAL A 224 15.40 6.35 -7.64
C VAL A 224 15.78 7.05 -6.34
N ARG A 225 15.62 6.40 -5.19
CA ARG A 225 15.99 6.96 -3.88
C ARG A 225 17.49 7.19 -3.79
N MET A 226 18.31 6.27 -4.30
CA MET A 226 19.77 6.42 -4.33
C MET A 226 20.18 7.61 -5.20
N ALA A 227 19.61 7.76 -6.39
CA ALA A 227 19.90 8.89 -7.26
C ALA A 227 19.52 10.23 -6.62
N VAL A 228 18.31 10.33 -6.04
CA VAL A 228 17.86 11.53 -5.32
C VAL A 228 18.77 11.81 -4.12
N TRP A 229 19.13 10.79 -3.34
CA TRP A 229 19.99 10.95 -2.18
C TRP A 229 21.39 11.46 -2.55
N VAL A 230 21.99 10.92 -3.61
CA VAL A 230 23.29 11.39 -4.13
C VAL A 230 23.21 12.85 -4.56
N VAL A 231 22.17 13.23 -5.32
CA VAL A 231 21.98 14.62 -5.78
C VAL A 231 21.82 15.58 -4.59
N LEU A 232 21.00 15.21 -3.60
CA LEU A 232 20.80 16.03 -2.41
C LEU A 232 22.12 16.19 -1.63
N ARG A 233 22.85 15.09 -1.36
CA ARG A 233 24.14 15.13 -0.65
C ARG A 233 25.20 15.97 -1.36
N LEU A 234 25.30 15.87 -2.68
CA LEU A 234 26.19 16.72 -3.47
C LEU A 234 25.76 18.19 -3.38
N GLY A 235 24.46 18.46 -3.44
CA GLY A 235 23.90 19.80 -3.25
C GLY A 235 24.24 20.39 -1.87
N GLU A 236 24.15 19.58 -0.80
CA GLU A 236 24.54 20.00 0.56
C GLU A 236 26.02 20.37 0.63
N GLN A 237 26.89 19.52 0.07
CA GLN A 237 28.32 19.73 0.10
C GLN A 237 28.73 21.02 -0.64
N LEU A 238 28.03 21.35 -1.72
CA LEU A 238 28.30 22.54 -2.53
C LEU A 238 27.70 23.83 -1.95
N SER A 239 26.49 23.74 -1.36
CA SER A 239 25.75 24.91 -0.87
C SER A 239 25.98 25.21 0.62
N GLY A 240 26.44 24.23 1.40
CA GLY A 240 26.53 24.31 2.86
C GLY A 240 25.17 24.25 3.58
N LEU A 241 24.07 24.08 2.85
CA LEU A 241 22.71 23.96 3.39
C LEU A 241 22.36 22.49 3.66
N ASN A 242 21.53 22.22 4.67
CA ASN A 242 21.01 20.87 4.94
C ASN A 242 19.76 20.62 4.08
N LEU A 243 19.93 19.87 2.98
CA LEU A 243 18.92 19.59 1.97
C LEU A 243 18.29 18.20 2.12
N SER A 244 18.87 17.34 2.95
CA SER A 244 18.45 15.94 3.15
C SER A 244 17.26 15.82 4.09
N ASN A 245 17.09 16.76 5.02
CA ASN A 245 15.97 16.82 5.96
C ASN A 245 15.40 18.25 6.00
N PRO A 246 14.75 18.72 4.92
CA PRO A 246 14.14 20.04 4.89
C PRO A 246 13.01 20.09 5.92
N ASP A 247 13.05 21.08 6.81
CA ASP A 247 11.95 21.33 7.74
C ASP A 247 10.78 21.97 6.96
N PRO A 248 9.63 21.28 6.82
CA PRO A 248 8.49 21.80 6.06
C PRO A 248 7.80 23.00 6.74
N SER A 249 8.17 23.33 7.98
CA SER A 249 7.70 24.52 8.71
C SER A 249 8.67 25.71 8.60
N SER A 250 9.79 25.54 7.90
CA SER A 250 10.74 26.63 7.65
C SER A 250 10.08 27.74 6.82
N THR A 251 10.30 28.98 7.23
CA THR A 251 9.89 30.19 6.49
C THR A 251 10.82 30.50 5.31
N ASP A 252 11.93 29.76 5.16
CA ASP A 252 12.83 29.90 4.02
C ASP A 252 12.17 29.35 2.73
N PRO A 253 11.96 30.19 1.70
CA PRO A 253 11.36 29.77 0.44
C PRO A 253 12.07 28.59 -0.25
N LEU A 254 13.41 28.50 -0.12
CA LEU A 254 14.19 27.44 -0.73
C LEU A 254 13.98 26.11 0.00
N ILE A 255 14.00 26.11 1.33
CA ILE A 255 13.76 24.90 2.15
C ILE A 255 12.32 24.41 1.95
N PHE A 256 11.36 25.34 1.90
CA PHE A 256 9.97 25.02 1.59
C PHE A 256 9.82 24.36 0.21
N LEU A 257 10.44 24.94 -0.84
CA LEU A 257 10.39 24.39 -2.19
C LEU A 257 11.00 22.98 -2.25
N ILE A 258 12.11 22.76 -1.56
CA ILE A 258 12.78 21.44 -1.50
C ILE A 258 11.92 20.42 -0.74
N GLY A 259 11.25 20.82 0.34
CA GLY A 259 10.28 19.98 1.05
C GLY A 259 9.08 19.61 0.18
N LEU A 260 8.59 20.55 -0.63
CA LEU A 260 7.50 20.32 -1.59
C LEU A 260 7.91 19.32 -2.67
N LEU A 261 9.10 19.49 -3.26
CA LEU A 261 9.65 18.57 -4.26
C LEU A 261 9.89 17.16 -3.68
N SER A 262 10.36 17.08 -2.44
CA SER A 262 10.58 15.80 -1.74
C SER A 262 9.26 15.07 -1.48
N SER A 263 8.20 15.82 -1.15
CA SER A 263 6.84 15.29 -0.97
C SER A 263 6.26 14.82 -2.31
N ALA A 264 6.47 15.58 -3.39
CA ALA A 264 6.08 15.18 -4.74
C ALA A 264 6.79 13.90 -5.19
N GLY A 265 8.09 13.79 -4.94
CA GLY A 265 8.86 12.57 -5.17
C GLY A 265 8.28 11.39 -4.40
N THR A 266 7.95 11.57 -3.12
CA THR A 266 7.31 10.52 -2.31
C THR A 266 5.94 10.11 -2.85
N ALA A 267 5.13 11.06 -3.31
CA ALA A 267 3.83 10.77 -3.93
C ALA A 267 3.95 9.95 -5.21
N VAL A 268 4.93 10.24 -6.07
CA VAL A 268 5.22 9.44 -7.27
C VAL A 268 5.59 8.01 -6.89
N VAL A 269 6.43 7.84 -5.87
CA VAL A 269 6.82 6.51 -5.36
C VAL A 269 5.62 5.71 -4.89
N LEU A 270 4.75 6.33 -4.09
CA LEU A 270 3.52 5.70 -3.60
C LEU A 270 2.56 5.35 -4.74
N THR A 271 2.45 6.23 -5.74
CA THR A 271 1.63 5.98 -6.93
C THR A 271 2.14 4.76 -7.68
N CYS A 272 3.44 4.70 -7.98
CA CYS A 272 4.05 3.57 -8.66
C CYS A 272 3.89 2.27 -7.87
N PHE A 273 4.08 2.31 -6.55
CA PHE A 273 3.84 1.16 -5.67
C PHE A 273 2.42 0.64 -5.81
N SER A 274 1.43 1.52 -5.66
CA SER A 274 0.02 1.17 -5.73
C SER A 274 -0.37 0.62 -7.10
N VAL A 275 0.15 1.19 -8.19
CA VAL A 275 -0.09 0.66 -9.55
C VAL A 275 0.53 -0.72 -9.73
N ILE A 276 1.80 -0.89 -9.35
CA ILE A 276 2.54 -2.14 -9.56
C ILE A 276 1.97 -3.29 -8.75
N LEU A 277 1.44 -3.03 -7.54
CA LEU A 277 0.81 -4.08 -6.75
C LEU A 277 -0.66 -4.32 -7.08
N THR A 278 -1.36 -3.35 -7.65
CA THR A 278 -2.78 -3.51 -8.01
C THR A 278 -2.95 -4.14 -9.40
N ALA A 279 -2.08 -3.79 -10.36
CA ALA A 279 -2.19 -4.27 -11.75
C ALA A 279 -2.17 -5.81 -11.91
N PRO A 280 -1.33 -6.59 -11.19
CA PRO A 280 -1.31 -8.04 -11.33
C PRO A 280 -2.67 -8.67 -11.05
N SER A 281 -3.43 -8.14 -10.08
CA SER A 281 -4.77 -8.68 -9.76
C SER A 281 -5.76 -8.54 -10.93
N ALA A 282 -5.68 -7.44 -11.67
CA ALA A 282 -6.55 -7.19 -12.83
C ALA A 282 -6.13 -8.03 -14.04
N GLU A 283 -4.83 -8.16 -14.28
CA GLU A 283 -4.30 -8.97 -15.38
C GLU A 283 -4.64 -10.44 -15.20
N VAL A 284 -4.36 -10.99 -14.01
CA VAL A 284 -4.69 -12.39 -13.72
C VAL A 284 -6.19 -12.63 -13.85
N TYR A 285 -7.04 -11.70 -13.41
CA TYR A 285 -8.47 -11.82 -13.63
C TYR A 285 -8.83 -11.84 -15.12
N ARG A 286 -8.24 -10.95 -15.92
CA ARG A 286 -8.45 -10.88 -17.38
C ARG A 286 -8.06 -12.19 -18.06
N GLU A 287 -6.87 -12.72 -17.79
CA GLU A 287 -6.38 -13.96 -18.40
C GLU A 287 -7.22 -15.19 -18.01
N LEU A 288 -7.71 -15.22 -16.77
CA LEU A 288 -8.45 -16.38 -16.26
C LEU A 288 -9.94 -16.39 -16.63
N THR A 289 -10.52 -15.25 -17.03
CA THR A 289 -11.97 -15.14 -17.22
C THR A 289 -12.40 -14.46 -18.51
N LEU A 290 -11.57 -13.60 -19.12
CA LEU A 290 -11.96 -12.77 -20.26
C LEU A 290 -11.29 -13.18 -21.58
N THR A 291 -10.13 -13.85 -21.55
CA THR A 291 -9.53 -14.44 -22.76
C THR A 291 -10.17 -15.78 -23.09
N PRO A 292 -10.84 -15.92 -24.25
CA PRO A 292 -11.33 -17.21 -24.72
C PRO A 292 -10.15 -18.16 -24.92
N GLU A 293 -10.29 -19.43 -24.55
CA GLU A 293 -9.31 -20.47 -24.91
C GLU A 293 -9.12 -20.46 -26.43
N SER A 294 -7.92 -20.11 -26.89
CA SER A 294 -7.48 -20.28 -28.27
C SER A 294 -7.06 -21.72 -28.51
#